data_AF-A0A961KWN5-F1
#
_entry.id   AF-A0A961KWN5-F1
#
_cell.length_a   1.000
_cell.length_b   1.000
_cell.length_c   1.000
_cell.angle_alpha   90.00
_cell.angle_beta   90.00
_cell.angle_gamma   90.00
#
_symmetry.space_group_name_H-M   'P 1'
#
loop_
_entity.id
_entity.type
_entity.pdbx_description
1 polymer ?
#
loop_
_entity_poly.entity_id
_entity_poly.type
_entity_poly.pdbx_seq_one_letter_code
_entity_poly.pdbx_strand_id
1 'polypeptide(L)'
;MIRAVLFALLAFAAPALAQDGNDVFRLGDDIYVAGGMLSLDTEDTDDVFAAGENIDLRAPITGSAYLAGRRVATHAEVAGM
;
A
#
# COMPACT_ATOMS: atom_id res chain seq x y z
N MET A 1 31.88 26.40 -4.75
CA MET A 1 31.47 25.28 -5.64
C MET A 1 30.90 24.09 -4.85
N ILE A 2 31.61 23.54 -3.85
CA ILE A 2 31.12 22.41 -3.03
C ILE A 2 29.74 22.61 -2.39
N ARG A 3 29.46 23.82 -1.86
CA ARG A 3 28.16 24.13 -1.23
C ARG A 3 26.98 24.10 -2.20
N ALA A 4 27.19 24.53 -3.44
CA ALA A 4 26.15 24.51 -4.48
C ALA A 4 25.86 23.07 -4.94
N VAL A 5 26.90 22.23 -5.04
CA VAL A 5 26.75 20.80 -5.33
C VAL A 5 25.99 20.08 -4.21
N LEU A 6 26.31 20.38 -2.95
CA LEU A 6 25.61 19.80 -1.80
C LEU A 6 24.12 20.16 -1.78
N PHE A 7 23.80 21.42 -2.10
CA PHE A 7 22.42 21.90 -2.16
C PHE A 7 21.63 21.26 -3.31
N ALA A 8 22.27 21.09 -4.48
CA ALA A 8 21.67 20.40 -5.61
C ALA A 8 21.38 18.92 -5.28
N LEU A 9 22.31 18.22 -4.61
CA LEU A 9 22.11 16.83 -4.19
C LEU A 9 20.95 16.68 -3.21
N LEU A 10 20.80 17.60 -2.25
CA LEU A 10 19.67 17.62 -1.31
C LEU A 10 18.34 17.88 -2.02
N ALA A 11 18.30 18.80 -2.99
CA ALA A 11 17.10 19.08 -3.77
C ALA A 11 16.65 17.86 -4.62
N PHE A 12 17.60 17.10 -5.18
CA PHE A 12 17.30 15.87 -5.91
C PHE A 12 16.82 14.71 -5.02
N ALA A 13 17.11 14.74 -3.72
CA ALA A 13 16.64 13.73 -2.77
C ALA A 13 15.23 14.01 -2.24
N ALA A 14 14.71 15.24 -2.36
CA ALA A 14 13.40 15.64 -1.84
C ALA A 14 12.22 14.79 -2.38
N PRO A 15 12.17 14.39 -3.67
CA PRO A 15 11.10 13.53 -4.18
C PRO A 15 11.04 12.15 -3.51
N ALA A 16 12.19 11.61 -3.07
CA ALA A 16 12.22 10.33 -2.36
C ALA A 16 11.56 10.41 -0.99
N LEU A 17 11.57 11.59 -0.35
CA LEU A 17 10.87 11.84 0.92
C LEU A 17 9.39 12.16 0.72
N ALA A 18 8.99 12.59 -0.49
CA ALA A 18 7.59 12.84 -0.84
C ALA A 18 6.84 11.56 -1.23
N GLN A 19 7.55 10.44 -1.39
CA GLN A 19 6.94 9.15 -1.63
C GLN A 19 6.43 8.57 -0.31
N ASP A 20 5.31 9.11 0.17
CA ASP A 20 4.45 8.44 1.16
C ASP A 20 3.82 7.22 0.47
N GLY A 21 4.61 6.15 0.42
CA GLY A 21 4.23 4.89 -0.14
C GLY A 21 3.50 4.08 0.91
N ASN A 22 2.21 3.84 0.67
CA ASN A 22 1.37 2.84 1.33
C ASN A 22 0.56 3.35 2.53
N ASP A 23 0.25 4.65 2.62
CA ASP A 23 -0.73 5.11 3.59
C ASP A 23 -2.07 4.38 3.39
N VAL A 24 -2.41 3.59 4.39
CA VAL A 24 -3.66 2.85 4.45
C VAL A 24 -4.74 3.83 4.89
N PHE A 25 -5.66 4.16 3.98
CA PHE A 25 -6.83 4.92 4.36
C PHE A 25 -7.87 3.96 4.93
N ARG A 26 -8.25 4.16 6.19
CA ARG A 26 -9.32 3.40 6.86
C ARG A 26 -10.60 4.20 6.92
N LEU A 27 -11.71 3.56 6.57
CA LEU A 27 -13.06 4.09 6.75
C LEU A 27 -13.90 3.03 7.45
N GLY A 28 -14.09 3.20 8.76
CA GLY A 28 -14.64 2.11 9.58
C GLY A 28 -13.68 0.93 9.60
N ASP A 29 -14.21 -0.26 9.32
CA ASP A 29 -13.45 -1.51 9.28
C ASP A 29 -12.92 -1.82 7.87
N ASP A 30 -13.11 -0.91 6.91
CA ASP A 30 -12.66 -1.06 5.53
C ASP A 30 -11.31 -0.41 5.28
N ILE A 31 -10.54 -1.00 4.36
CA ILE A 31 -9.23 -0.50 3.92
C ILE A 31 -9.29 -0.06 2.45
N TYR A 32 -8.76 1.14 2.18
CA TYR A 32 -8.47 1.65 0.85
C TYR A 32 -6.98 1.96 0.73
N VAL A 33 -6.32 1.35 -0.24
CA VAL A 33 -4.88 1.49 -0.39
C VAL A 33 -4.46 1.37 -1.85
N ALA A 34 -3.49 2.21 -2.25
CA ALA A 34 -2.85 2.10 -3.55
C ALA A 34 -1.34 2.26 -3.42
N GLY A 35 -0.57 1.55 -4.24
CA GLY A 35 0.89 1.61 -4.17
C GLY A 35 1.59 0.68 -5.14
N GLY A 36 2.92 0.77 -5.22
CA GLY A 36 3.71 -0.14 -6.05
C GLY A 36 3.69 -1.56 -5.49
N MET A 37 4.14 -1.71 -4.23
CA MET A 37 4.18 -2.99 -3.54
C MET A 37 3.40 -2.89 -2.23
N LEU A 38 2.33 -3.67 -2.15
CA LEU A 38 1.39 -3.69 -1.04
C LEU A 38 1.51 -5.02 -0.29
N SER A 39 1.69 -4.94 1.03
CA SER A 39 1.57 -6.04 1.97
C SER A 39 0.43 -5.69 2.91
N LEU A 40 -0.63 -6.49 2.90
CA LEU A 40 -1.85 -6.24 3.68
C LEU A 40 -1.92 -7.25 4.82
N ASP A 41 -1.51 -6.81 6.00
CA ASP A 41 -1.34 -7.62 7.22
C ASP A 41 -2.18 -7.12 8.41
N THR A 42 -3.14 -6.22 8.15
CA THR A 42 -4.03 -5.69 9.17
C THR A 42 -5.20 -6.64 9.44
N GLU A 43 -5.28 -7.13 10.67
CA GLU A 43 -6.44 -7.91 11.16
C GLU A 43 -7.70 -7.02 11.31
N ASP A 44 -8.84 -7.64 11.64
CA ASP A 44 -10.13 -6.96 11.85
C ASP A 44 -10.52 -6.03 10.68
N THR A 45 -10.33 -6.51 9.45
CA THR A 45 -10.70 -5.78 8.23
C THR A 45 -11.93 -6.43 7.60
N ASP A 46 -12.96 -5.62 7.36
CA ASP A 46 -14.19 -6.09 6.72
C ASP A 46 -14.05 -6.14 5.21
N ASP A 47 -13.95 -4.99 4.54
CA ASP A 47 -13.65 -4.94 3.11
C ASP A 47 -12.26 -4.36 2.80
N VAL A 48 -11.62 -4.86 1.74
CA VAL A 48 -10.36 -4.33 1.19
C VAL A 48 -10.56 -3.85 -0.23
N PHE A 49 -10.08 -2.64 -0.50
CA PHE A 49 -9.99 -2.06 -1.84
C PHE A 49 -8.53 -1.68 -2.10
N ALA A 50 -7.83 -2.50 -2.90
CA ALA A 50 -6.41 -2.35 -3.15
C ALA A 50 -6.05 -2.31 -4.63
N ALA A 51 -5.21 -1.34 -5.01
CA ALA A 51 -4.67 -1.23 -6.36
C ALA A 51 -3.14 -1.09 -6.34
N GLY A 52 -2.41 -2.00 -6.99
CA GLY A 52 -0.96 -1.91 -7.01
C GLY A 52 -0.26 -2.80 -8.03
N GLU A 53 1.06 -2.68 -8.15
CA GLU A 53 1.81 -3.56 -9.05
C GLU A 53 1.87 -4.98 -8.48
N ASN A 54 2.22 -5.11 -7.20
CA ASN A 54 2.29 -6.36 -6.46
C ASN A 54 1.48 -6.24 -5.17
N ILE A 55 0.52 -7.14 -4.99
CA ILE A 55 -0.34 -7.21 -3.81
C ILE A 55 -0.14 -8.57 -3.13
N ASP A 56 0.14 -8.53 -1.84
CA ASP A 56 0.25 -9.70 -0.96
C ASP A 56 -0.73 -9.52 0.22
N LEU A 57 -1.85 -10.26 0.19
CA LEU A 57 -2.86 -10.26 1.24
C LEU A 57 -2.54 -11.37 2.24
N ARG A 58 -2.25 -11.00 3.49
CA ARG A 58 -1.75 -11.92 4.55
C ARG A 58 -2.64 -12.00 5.77
N ALA A 59 -3.49 -11.01 6.00
CA ALA A 59 -4.49 -11.04 7.06
C ALA A 59 -5.86 -11.53 6.53
N PRO A 60 -6.64 -12.28 7.33
CA PRO A 60 -8.00 -12.67 6.97
C PRO A 60 -8.91 -11.46 6.79
N ILE A 61 -9.83 -11.56 5.83
CA ILE A 61 -10.83 -10.53 5.52
C ILE A 61 -12.22 -11.09 5.79
N THR A 62 -13.02 -10.41 6.62
CA THR A 62 -14.35 -10.90 7.02
C THR A 62 -15.42 -10.68 5.95
N GLY A 63 -15.24 -9.65 5.12
CA GLY A 63 -16.07 -9.34 3.97
C GLY A 63 -15.38 -9.71 2.66
N SER A 64 -15.22 -8.71 1.78
CA SER A 64 -14.78 -8.84 0.40
C SER A 64 -13.43 -8.18 0.13
N ALA A 65 -12.61 -8.81 -0.71
CA ALA A 65 -11.34 -8.25 -1.18
C ALA A 65 -11.40 -7.88 -2.67
N TYR A 66 -11.41 -6.58 -2.95
CA TYR A 66 -11.31 -6.00 -4.29
C TYR A 66 -9.86 -5.64 -4.59
N LEU A 67 -9.15 -6.54 -5.28
CA LEU A 67 -7.71 -6.41 -5.55
C LEU A 67 -7.43 -6.26 -7.04
N ALA A 68 -6.67 -5.23 -7.43
CA ALA A 68 -6.26 -5.00 -8.81
C ALA A 68 -4.75 -4.81 -8.91
N GLY A 69 -4.06 -5.71 -9.62
CA GLY A 69 -2.63 -5.56 -9.84
C GLY A 69 -2.02 -6.48 -10.89
N ARG A 70 -0.72 -6.29 -11.15
CA ARG A 70 0.04 -7.16 -12.07
C ARG A 70 0.24 -8.54 -11.46
N ARG A 71 0.51 -8.58 -10.16
CA ARG A 71 0.57 -9.80 -9.35
C ARG A 71 -0.28 -9.61 -8.11
N VAL A 72 -1.17 -10.56 -7.86
CA VAL A 72 -1.98 -10.63 -6.65
C VAL A 72 -1.78 -12.01 -6.04
N ALA A 73 -1.40 -12.06 -4.78
CA ALA A 73 -1.28 -13.28 -3.99
C ALA A 73 -2.09 -13.14 -2.70
N THR A 74 -2.93 -14.13 -2.42
CA THR A 74 -3.75 -14.20 -1.22
C THR A 74 -3.32 -15.40 -0.39
N HIS A 75 -2.80 -15.13 0.80
CA HIS A 75 -2.30 -16.14 1.75
C HIS A 75 -3.26 -16.39 2.92
N ALA A 76 -4.28 -15.55 3.05
CA ALA A 76 -5.30 -15.64 4.07
C ALA A 76 -6.70 -15.86 3.48
N GLU A 77 -7.63 -16.24 4.35
CA GLU A 77 -9.03 -16.45 3.99
C GLU A 77 -9.72 -15.12 3.68
N VAL A 78 -10.58 -15.14 2.67
CA VAL A 78 -11.53 -14.06 2.36
C VAL A 78 -12.91 -14.67 2.49
N ALA A 79 -13.62 -14.29 3.55
CA ALA A 79 -14.82 -15.00 3.98
C ALA A 79 -16.04 -14.76 3.07
N GLY A 80 -16.11 -13.62 2.36
CA GLY A 80 -17.01 -13.33 1.23
C GLY A 80 -18.48 -13.69 1.42
N MET A 81 -19.36 -12.70 1.60
CA MET A 81 -20.83 -12.89 1.57
C MET A 81 -21.46 -12.45 0.25
#